data_AF-A0A7J2HS26-F1
#
_entry.id   AF-A0A7J2HS26-F1
#
_cell.length_a   1.000
_cell.length_b   1.000
_cell.length_c   1.000
_cell.angle_alpha   90.00
_cell.angle_beta   90.00
_cell.angle_gamma   90.00
#
_symmetry.space_group_name_H-M   'P 1'
#
loop_
_entity.id
_entity.type
_entity.pdbx_description
1 polymer ?
#
loop_
_entity_poly.entity_id
_entity_poly.type
_entity_poly.pdbx_seq_one_letter_code
_entity_poly.pdbx_strand_id
1 'polypeptide(L)'
;MPTLRFNALFVLLCREYLRLHPEAAKDVKELLRRCGRLAAYKLEENLESYPWSGASRALPRGAENLVAVYVPERDAERVRRILRRYGIFRTLSSFYYFSTLMVLLGNWELPPRV
;
A
#
# COMPACT_ATOMS: atom_id res chain seq x y z
N MET A 1 -2.26 -17.93 -10.62
CA MET A 1 -1.92 -16.99 -9.54
C MET A 1 -0.91 -15.98 -10.05
N PRO A 2 -1.09 -14.67 -9.85
CA PRO A 2 -0.08 -13.69 -10.25
C PRO A 2 1.15 -13.79 -9.34
N THR A 3 2.33 -13.93 -9.94
CA THR A 3 3.61 -13.89 -9.22
C THR A 3 4.11 -12.46 -9.18
N LEU A 4 4.11 -11.84 -8.00
CA LEU A 4 4.60 -10.48 -7.81
C LEU A 4 6.11 -10.50 -7.51
N ARG A 5 6.86 -9.61 -8.15
CA ARG A 5 8.31 -9.41 -7.92
C ARG A 5 8.53 -8.18 -7.05
N PHE A 6 9.34 -8.33 -6.02
CA PHE A 6 9.68 -7.28 -5.07
C PHE A 6 11.19 -7.05 -5.04
N ASN A 7 11.60 -5.81 -4.74
CA ASN A 7 12.99 -5.40 -4.59
C ASN A 7 13.59 -6.07 -3.34
N ALA A 8 14.83 -6.52 -3.45
CA ALA A 8 15.55 -7.20 -2.38
C ALA A 8 15.62 -6.38 -1.08
N LEU A 9 15.82 -5.06 -1.17
CA LEU A 9 15.86 -4.17 0.00
C LEU A 9 14.53 -4.18 0.76
N PHE A 10 13.40 -4.16 0.04
CA PHE A 10 12.09 -4.22 0.66
C PHE A 10 11.81 -5.58 1.31
N VAL A 11 12.20 -6.67 0.65
CA VAL A 11 12.12 -8.01 1.24
C VAL A 11 12.96 -8.11 2.52
N LEU A 12 14.13 -7.47 2.54
CA LEU A 12 14.98 -7.41 3.73
C LEU A 12 14.32 -6.66 4.89
N LEU A 13 13.69 -5.50 4.62
CA LEU A 13 12.91 -4.78 5.63
C LEU A 13 11.76 -5.62 6.19
N CYS A 14 11.06 -6.36 5.34
CA CYS A 14 10.00 -7.27 5.78
C CYS A 14 10.54 -8.38 6.69
N ARG A 15 11.75 -8.88 6.42
CA ARG A 15 12.40 -9.90 7.28
C ARG A 15 12.77 -9.31 8.63
N GLU A 16 13.36 -8.12 8.68
CA GLU A 16 13.69 -7.46 9.94
C GLU A 16 12.45 -7.20 10.80
N TYR A 17 11.34 -6.77 10.17
CA TYR A 17 10.08 -6.61 10.87
C TYR A 17 9.58 -7.93 11.48
N LEU A 18 9.58 -9.04 10.71
CA LEU A 18 9.17 -10.35 11.23
C LEU A 18 10.11 -10.90 12.32
N ARG A 19 11.38 -10.49 12.32
CA ARG A 19 12.31 -10.84 13.39
C ARG A 19 11.91 -10.17 14.72
N LEU A 20 11.36 -8.96 14.65
CA LEU A 20 10.87 -8.21 15.81
C LEU A 20 9.43 -8.59 16.19
N HIS A 21 8.62 -8.99 15.20
CA HIS A 21 7.20 -9.31 15.32
C HIS A 21 6.87 -10.68 14.69
N PRO A 22 7.38 -11.79 15.26
CA PRO A 22 7.16 -13.13 14.71
C PRO A 22 5.69 -13.56 14.68
N GLU A 23 4.84 -12.96 15.50
CA GLU A 23 3.39 -13.14 15.56
C GLU A 23 2.66 -12.58 14.33
N ALA A 24 3.29 -11.66 13.57
CA ALA A 24 2.65 -10.99 12.45
C ALA A 24 2.49 -11.91 11.22
N ALA A 25 3.45 -12.80 10.94
CA ALA A 25 3.36 -13.78 9.84
C ALA A 25 4.45 -14.88 9.93
N LYS A 26 4.25 -16.04 9.29
CA LYS A 26 5.26 -17.11 9.20
C LYS A 26 6.47 -16.70 8.37
N ASP A 27 6.22 -15.99 7.28
CA ASP A 27 7.23 -15.58 6.31
C ASP A 27 6.83 -14.28 5.62
N VAL A 28 7.75 -13.71 4.85
CA VAL A 28 7.53 -12.46 4.10
C VAL A 28 6.35 -12.58 3.13
N LYS A 29 6.13 -13.75 2.51
CA LYS A 29 5.03 -13.90 1.54
C LYS A 29 3.67 -13.87 2.25
N GLU A 30 3.58 -14.47 3.43
CA GLU A 30 2.39 -14.36 4.27
C GLU A 30 2.18 -12.93 4.77
N LEU A 31 3.24 -12.25 5.23
CA LEU A 31 3.16 -10.86 5.67
C LEU A 31 2.56 -9.96 4.58
N LEU A 32 3.12 -10.01 3.37
CA LEU A 32 2.63 -9.21 2.24
C LEU A 32 1.16 -9.49 1.93
N ARG A 33 0.73 -10.76 1.94
CA ARG A 33 -0.68 -11.13 1.72
C ARG A 33 -1.58 -10.56 2.80
N ARG A 34 -1.17 -10.61 4.07
CA ARG A 34 -1.95 -10.06 5.19
C ARG A 34 -2.05 -8.54 5.10
N CYS A 35 -0.94 -7.84 4.82
CA CYS A 35 -0.94 -6.38 4.63
C CYS A 35 -1.86 -5.97 3.47
N GLY A 36 -1.81 -6.69 2.34
CA GLY A 36 -2.70 -6.43 1.21
C GLY A 36 -4.19 -6.63 1.55
N ARG A 37 -4.53 -7.69 2.30
CA ARG A 37 -5.91 -7.91 2.78
C ARG A 37 -6.38 -6.82 3.74
N LEU A 38 -5.53 -6.42 4.69
CA LEU A 38 -5.86 -5.33 5.62
C LEU A 38 -6.11 -4.02 4.87
N ALA A 39 -5.29 -3.70 3.87
CA ALA A 39 -5.45 -2.52 3.05
C ALA A 39 -6.76 -2.55 2.25
N ALA A 40 -7.11 -3.70 1.66
CA ALA A 40 -8.37 -3.87 0.95
C ALA A 40 -9.56 -3.66 1.90
N TYR A 41 -9.55 -4.31 3.06
CA TYR A 41 -10.60 -4.14 4.07
C TYR A 41 -10.75 -2.69 4.53
N LYS A 42 -9.64 -2.00 4.85
CA LYS A 42 -9.68 -0.58 5.25
C LYS A 42 -10.19 0.31 4.13
N LEU A 43 -9.88 0.01 2.88
CA LEU A 43 -10.41 0.78 1.74
C LEU A 43 -11.90 0.52 1.57
N GLU A 44 -12.34 -0.73 1.51
CA GLU A 44 -13.75 -1.11 1.39
C GLU A 44 -14.58 -0.48 2.53
N GLU A 45 -14.13 -0.64 3.78
CA GLU A 45 -14.80 -0.06 4.95
C GLU A 45 -14.91 1.47 4.85
N ASN A 46 -13.82 2.20 4.53
CA ASN A 46 -13.87 3.66 4.46
C ASN A 46 -14.62 4.19 3.22
N LEU A 47 -14.57 3.46 2.10
CA LEU A 47 -15.32 3.82 0.89
C LEU A 47 -16.83 3.60 1.09
N GLU A 48 -17.21 2.59 1.86
CA GLU A 48 -18.61 2.26 2.16
C GLU A 48 -19.18 3.05 3.35
N SER A 49 -18.36 3.43 4.34
CA SER A 49 -18.81 4.06 5.60
C SER A 49 -18.76 5.60 5.65
N TYR A 50 -18.00 6.28 4.78
CA TYR A 50 -17.95 7.77 4.74
C TYR A 50 -18.95 8.36 3.72
N PRO A 51 -19.26 9.68 3.75
CA PRO A 51 -20.12 10.37 2.77
C PRO A 51 -19.51 10.46 1.36
N TRP A 52 -18.55 9.59 1.05
CA TRP A 52 -18.05 9.33 -0.29
C TRP A 52 -19.12 8.74 -1.20
N SER A 53 -20.16 8.08 -0.68
CA SER A 53 -21.34 7.75 -1.48
C SER A 53 -22.01 9.00 -2.07
N GLY A 54 -21.97 10.13 -1.36
CA GLY A 54 -22.39 11.44 -1.86
C GLY A 54 -21.41 12.04 -2.86
N ALA A 55 -20.10 11.97 -2.60
CA ALA A 55 -19.06 12.46 -3.51
C ALA A 55 -19.02 11.67 -4.83
N SER A 56 -19.23 10.35 -4.77
CA SER A 56 -19.26 9.44 -5.93
C SER A 56 -20.55 9.59 -6.74
N ARG A 57 -21.68 9.93 -6.10
CA ARG A 57 -22.92 10.35 -6.78
C ARG A 57 -22.84 11.76 -7.37
N ALA A 58 -22.02 12.63 -6.79
CA ALA A 58 -21.76 13.98 -7.28
C ALA A 58 -20.72 14.03 -8.41
N LEU A 59 -19.91 12.98 -8.57
CA LEU A 59 -19.05 12.84 -9.74
C LEU A 59 -19.94 12.70 -10.98
N PRO A 60 -19.86 13.63 -11.95
CA PRO A 60 -20.60 13.49 -13.19
C PRO A 60 -20.27 12.13 -13.82
N ARG A 61 -21.28 11.45 -14.38
CA ARG A 61 -21.04 10.24 -15.18
C ARG A 61 -20.04 10.60 -16.29
N GLY A 62 -18.83 10.04 -16.24
CA GLY A 62 -17.71 10.43 -17.11
C GLY A 62 -16.60 11.24 -16.44
N ALA A 63 -16.61 11.40 -15.12
CA ALA A 63 -15.52 12.01 -14.34
C ALA A 63 -14.25 11.12 -14.24
N GLU A 64 -13.88 10.46 -15.35
CA GLU A 64 -12.55 9.89 -15.56
C GLU A 64 -11.51 10.97 -15.89
N ASN A 65 -11.91 12.25 -15.88
CA ASN A 65 -11.03 13.38 -16.11
C ASN A 65 -9.99 13.46 -15.00
N LEU A 66 -8.79 12.96 -15.31
CA LEU A 66 -7.61 13.11 -14.48
C LEU A 66 -7.40 14.60 -14.17
N VAL A 67 -7.50 14.98 -12.90
CA VAL A 67 -7.18 16.32 -12.45
C VAL A 67 -5.66 16.43 -12.36
N ALA A 68 -5.08 17.37 -13.10
CA ALA A 68 -3.67 17.67 -13.00
C ALA A 68 -3.38 18.39 -11.67
N VAL A 69 -2.64 17.74 -10.78
CA VAL A 69 -2.14 18.35 -9.54
C VAL A 69 -0.68 18.71 -9.74
N TYR A 70 -0.34 19.98 -9.53
CA TYR A 70 1.06 20.41 -9.54
C TYR A 70 1.76 19.89 -8.28
N VAL A 71 2.87 19.19 -8.47
CA VAL A 71 3.79 18.79 -7.42
C VAL A 71 5.14 19.45 -7.71
N PRO A 72 5.73 20.21 -6.77
CA PRO A 72 7.03 20.84 -6.97
C PRO A 72 8.11 19.84 -7.40
N GLU A 73 8.96 20.22 -8.36
CA GLU A 73 9.95 19.29 -8.95
C GLU A 73 10.88 18.67 -7.90
N ARG A 74 11.29 19.45 -6.88
CA ARG A 74 12.13 18.95 -5.77
C ARG A 74 11.46 17.79 -5.02
N ASP A 75 10.16 17.89 -4.80
CA ASP A 75 9.38 16.87 -4.09
C ASP A 75 9.13 15.68 -5.00
N ALA A 76 8.79 15.93 -6.26
CA ALA A 76 8.65 14.88 -7.28
C ALA A 76 9.94 14.07 -7.43
N GLU A 77 11.12 14.71 -7.43
CA GLU A 77 12.41 14.04 -7.59
C GLU A 77 12.81 13.25 -6.34
N ARG A 78 12.47 13.77 -5.15
CA ARG A 78 12.63 13.03 -3.89
C ARG A 78 11.74 11.78 -3.89
N VAL A 79 10.48 11.92 -4.28
CA VAL A 79 9.52 10.80 -4.38
C VAL A 79 10.01 9.80 -5.44
N ARG A 80 10.42 10.23 -6.63
CA ARG A 80 10.98 9.35 -7.69
C ARG A 80 12.16 8.54 -7.19
N ARG A 81 13.10 9.14 -6.44
CA ARG A 81 14.24 8.42 -5.85
C ARG A 81 13.80 7.35 -4.85
N ILE A 82 12.82 7.65 -4.00
CA ILE A 82 12.24 6.69 -3.04
C ILE A 82 11.55 5.56 -3.80
N LEU A 83 10.67 5.88 -4.76
CA LEU A 83 9.95 4.90 -5.57
C LEU A 83 10.90 3.98 -6.34
N ARG A 84 11.99 4.51 -6.92
CA ARG A 84 13.04 3.70 -7.58
C ARG A 84 13.78 2.80 -6.59
N ARG A 85 14.18 3.34 -5.43
CA ARG A 85 14.90 2.58 -4.40
C ARG A 85 14.09 1.39 -3.90
N TYR A 86 12.77 1.56 -3.75
CA TYR A 86 11.88 0.53 -3.24
C TYR A 86 11.13 -0.25 -4.32
N GLY A 87 11.16 0.15 -5.59
CA GLY A 87 10.49 -0.56 -6.69
C GLY A 87 8.96 -0.39 -6.71
N ILE A 88 8.44 0.72 -6.21
CA ILE A 88 7.00 1.01 -6.10
C ILE A 88 6.50 1.60 -7.44
N PHE A 89 5.96 0.77 -8.33
CA PHE A 89 5.39 1.19 -9.63
C PHE A 89 3.93 0.79 -9.78
N ARG A 90 3.10 1.67 -10.40
CA ARG A 90 1.61 1.73 -10.59
C ARG A 90 0.79 0.42 -10.73
N THR A 91 1.45 -0.72 -10.76
CA THR A 91 0.93 -2.09 -10.78
C THR A 91 0.35 -2.55 -9.44
N LEU A 92 -0.30 -3.72 -9.43
CA LEU A 92 -0.71 -4.46 -8.23
C LEU A 92 0.41 -4.57 -7.18
N SER A 93 1.68 -4.66 -7.59
CA SER A 93 2.81 -4.66 -6.67
C SER A 93 2.91 -3.36 -5.85
N SER A 94 2.57 -2.18 -6.40
CA SER A 94 2.55 -0.92 -5.64
C SER A 94 1.56 -0.94 -4.49
N PHE A 95 0.40 -1.55 -4.71
CA PHE A 95 -0.60 -1.69 -3.65
C PHE A 95 -0.03 -2.50 -2.48
N TYR A 96 0.65 -3.61 -2.78
CA TYR A 96 1.32 -4.44 -1.77
C TYR A 96 2.53 -3.73 -1.13
N TYR A 97 3.27 -2.91 -1.87
CA TYR A 97 4.35 -2.08 -1.30
C TYR A 97 3.80 -1.06 -0.32
N PHE A 98 2.83 -0.27 -0.74
CA PHE A 98 2.25 0.80 0.06
C PHE A 98 1.61 0.24 1.34
N SER A 99 0.73 -0.75 1.20
CA SER A 99 0.07 -1.39 2.34
C SER A 99 1.05 -1.95 3.36
N THR A 100 2.13 -2.57 2.88
CA THR A 100 3.18 -3.10 3.78
C THR A 100 3.95 -1.99 4.45
N LEU A 101 4.31 -0.92 3.74
CA LEU A 101 5.01 0.22 4.35
C LEU A 101 4.18 0.91 5.43
N MET A 102 2.85 1.00 5.26
CA MET A 102 1.96 1.55 6.30
C MET A 102 2.06 0.76 7.61
N VAL A 103 2.16 -0.56 7.53
CA VAL A 103 2.36 -1.42 8.71
C VAL A 103 3.78 -1.28 9.26
N LEU A 104 4.80 -1.36 8.40
CA LEU A 104 6.21 -1.27 8.82
C LEU A 104 6.55 0.06 9.51
N LEU A 105 5.88 1.14 9.13
CA LEU A 105 6.04 2.47 9.70
C LEU A 105 5.13 2.73 10.91
N GLY A 106 4.37 1.73 11.37
CA GLY A 106 3.48 1.83 12.53
C GLY A 106 2.21 2.66 12.29
N ASN A 107 1.86 2.97 11.03
CA ASN A 107 0.63 3.68 10.73
C ASN A 107 -0.59 2.77 10.80
N TRP A 108 -0.42 1.48 10.46
CA TRP A 108 -1.46 0.46 10.56
C TRP A 108 -1.00 -0.71 11.41
N GLU A 109 -1.88 -1.19 12.30
CA GLU A 109 -1.64 -2.39 13.07
C GLU A 109 -2.16 -3.61 12.32
N LEU A 110 -1.28 -4.61 12.15
CA LEU A 110 -1.66 -5.89 11.57
C LEU A 110 -2.21 -6.78 12.70
N PRO A 111 -3.43 -7.33 12.59
CA PRO A 111 -3.97 -8.24 13.60
C PRO A 111 -3.04 -9.45 13.80
N PRO A 112 -2.99 -10.07 15.00
CA PRO A 112 -2.16 -11.25 15.26
C PRO A 112 -2.56 -12.43 14.36
N ARG A 113 -1.62 -13.33 14.08
CA ARG A 113 -1.93 -14.57 13.33
C ARG A 113 -2.81 -15.48 14.19
N VAL A 114 -4.02 -15.78 13.72
CA VAL A 114 -4.87 -16.86 14.25
C VAL A 114 -4.49 -18.17 13.57
#